data_AF-A0A257WKN5-F1
#
_entry.id   AF-A0A257WKN5-F1
#
_cell.length_a   1.000
_cell.length_b   1.000
_cell.length_c   1.000
_cell.angle_alpha   90.00
_cell.angle_beta   90.00
_cell.angle_gamma   90.00
#
_symmetry.space_group_name_H-M   'P 1'
#
loop_
_entity.id
_entity.type
_entity.pdbx_description
1 polymer ?
#
loop_
_entity_poly.entity_id
_entity_poly.type
_entity_poly.pdbx_seq_one_letter_code
_entity_poly.pdbx_strand_id
1 'polypeptide(L)'
;MIAAITALTQYDLKRVLAYSTVSQLGYMFMSLGAGAADPGHLMQHGVTFAMFHMFTHAYFKAVLFLSAGSVMHAMGDVIDMRHFSGLKKSLPITHTTFLCGALALAGFPLLSGF
;
A
#
# COMPACT_ATOMS: atom_id res chain seq x y z
N MET A 1 -12.64 -0.40 0.66
CA MET A 1 -13.11 0.33 1.86
C MET A 1 -13.20 -0.52 3.12
N ILE A 2 -13.97 -1.61 3.15
CA ILE A 2 -14.09 -2.46 4.37
C ILE A 2 -12.71 -2.91 4.87
N ALA A 3 -11.87 -3.39 3.97
CA ALA A 3 -10.48 -3.79 4.27
C ALA A 3 -9.61 -2.65 4.85
N ALA A 4 -9.83 -1.40 4.41
CA ALA A 4 -9.09 -0.23 4.91
C ALA A 4 -9.54 0.16 6.32
N ILE A 5 -10.84 0.08 6.60
CA ILE A 5 -11.38 0.34 7.94
C ILE A 5 -10.92 -0.74 8.92
N THR A 6 -10.93 -2.02 8.51
CA THR A 6 -10.41 -3.11 9.34
C THR A 6 -8.90 -3.07 9.53
N ALA A 7 -8.15 -2.40 8.64
CA ALA A 7 -6.71 -2.22 8.78
C ALA A 7 -6.36 -1.24 9.92
N LEU A 8 -7.21 -0.24 10.19
CA LEU A 8 -7.02 0.71 11.30
C LEU A 8 -7.08 0.04 12.67
N THR A 9 -7.75 -1.11 12.77
CA THR A 9 -7.89 -1.87 14.00
C THR A 9 -6.87 -3.01 14.12
N GLN A 10 -5.97 -3.19 13.15
CA GLN A 10 -4.92 -4.21 13.24
C GLN A 10 -3.71 -3.68 13.98
N TYR A 11 -3.24 -4.44 14.95
CA TYR A 11 -2.00 -4.16 15.69
C TYR A 11 -0.77 -4.84 15.07
N ASP A 12 -0.98 -5.82 14.19
CA ASP A 12 0.10 -6.53 13.51
C ASP A 12 0.53 -5.81 12.23
N LEU A 13 1.81 -5.42 12.14
CA LEU A 13 2.35 -4.66 10.99
C LEU A 13 2.10 -5.37 9.65
N LYS A 14 2.33 -6.70 9.59
CA LYS A 14 2.11 -7.49 8.37
C LYS A 14 0.63 -7.52 7.95
N ARG A 15 -0.31 -7.56 8.91
CA ARG A 15 -1.74 -7.58 8.61
C ARG A 15 -2.21 -6.25 8.05
N VAL A 16 -1.76 -5.13 8.62
CA VAL A 16 -2.06 -3.79 8.07
C VAL A 16 -1.60 -3.69 6.60
N LEU A 17 -0.41 -4.19 6.29
CA LEU A 17 0.12 -4.23 4.92
C LEU A 17 -0.65 -5.20 4.01
N ALA A 18 -1.11 -6.34 4.52
CA ALA A 18 -1.94 -7.27 3.76
C ALA A 18 -3.31 -6.68 3.41
N TYR A 19 -3.99 -6.07 4.38
CA TYR A 19 -5.33 -5.48 4.18
C TYR A 19 -5.31 -4.28 3.21
N SER A 20 -4.23 -3.50 3.20
CA SER A 20 -4.10 -2.42 2.20
C SER A 20 -3.95 -2.95 0.77
N THR A 21 -3.38 -4.15 0.58
CA THR A 21 -3.34 -4.81 -0.75
C THR A 21 -4.75 -5.22 -1.18
N VAL A 22 -5.55 -5.79 -0.27
CA VAL A 22 -6.94 -6.18 -0.55
C VAL A 22 -7.77 -4.95 -0.96
N SER A 23 -7.55 -3.80 -0.31
CA SER A 23 -8.25 -2.57 -0.70
C SER A 23 -7.83 -2.03 -2.06
N GLN A 24 -6.54 -2.08 -2.43
CA GLN A 24 -6.06 -1.59 -3.74
C GLN A 24 -6.41 -2.52 -4.90
N LEU A 25 -6.40 -3.84 -4.67
CA LEU A 25 -6.95 -4.80 -5.64
C LEU A 25 -8.43 -4.52 -5.93
N GLY A 26 -9.21 -4.15 -4.91
CA GLY A 26 -10.61 -3.72 -5.09
C GLY A 26 -10.76 -2.52 -6.04
N TYR A 27 -9.87 -1.52 -5.96
CA TYR A 27 -9.88 -0.38 -6.89
C TYR A 27 -9.51 -0.80 -8.32
N MET A 28 -8.52 -1.68 -8.49
CA MET A 28 -8.13 -2.21 -9.81
C MET A 28 -9.24 -3.03 -10.46
N PHE A 29 -9.94 -3.87 -9.68
CA PHE A 29 -11.08 -4.63 -10.19
C PHE A 29 -12.27 -3.73 -10.51
N MET A 30 -12.48 -2.65 -9.75
CA MET A 30 -13.55 -1.70 -10.03
C MET A 30 -13.29 -0.91 -11.32
N SER A 31 -12.05 -0.52 -11.62
CA SER A 31 -11.71 0.14 -12.89
C SER A 31 -11.85 -0.79 -14.09
N LEU A 32 -11.47 -2.07 -13.94
CA LEU A 32 -11.71 -3.10 -14.97
C LEU A 32 -13.21 -3.37 -15.18
N GLY A 33 -13.99 -3.47 -14.10
CA GLY A 33 -15.43 -3.68 -14.15
C GLY A 33 -16.18 -2.51 -14.80
N ALA A 34 -15.78 -1.27 -14.51
CA ALA A 34 -16.31 -0.09 -15.19
C ALA A 34 -15.94 -0.05 -16.68
N GLY A 35 -14.72 -0.46 -17.05
CA GLY A 35 -14.31 -0.56 -18.45
C GLY A 35 -15.04 -1.66 -19.23
N ALA A 36 -15.39 -2.77 -18.59
CA ALA A 36 -16.16 -3.86 -19.21
C ALA A 36 -17.65 -3.53 -19.42
N ALA A 37 -18.19 -2.56 -18.67
CA ALA A 37 -19.57 -2.12 -18.82
C ALA A 37 -19.82 -1.35 -20.14
N ASP A 38 -18.78 -0.77 -20.74
CA ASP A 38 -18.82 -0.15 -22.07
C ASP A 38 -17.55 -0.52 -22.87
N PRO A 39 -17.59 -1.66 -23.59
CA PRO A 39 -16.45 -2.20 -24.35
C PRO A 39 -15.93 -1.29 -25.47
N GLY A 40 -16.71 -0.29 -25.90
CA GLY A 40 -16.41 0.55 -27.05
C GLY A 40 -15.48 1.71 -26.72
N HIS A 41 -15.84 2.55 -25.75
CA HIS A 41 -15.11 3.78 -25.43
C HIS A 41 -14.36 3.75 -24.10
N LEU A 42 -14.82 2.98 -23.11
CA LEU A 42 -14.26 3.02 -21.74
C LEU A 42 -13.32 1.85 -21.42
N MET A 43 -13.33 0.78 -22.21
CA MET A 43 -12.50 -0.40 -21.96
C MET A 43 -11.00 -0.12 -22.06
N GLN A 44 -10.57 0.69 -23.02
CA GLN A 44 -9.15 1.08 -23.14
C GLN A 44 -8.69 1.87 -21.91
N HIS A 45 -9.49 2.84 -21.46
CA HIS A 45 -9.20 3.63 -20.27
C HIS A 45 -9.18 2.78 -19.01
N GLY A 46 -10.18 1.92 -18.79
CA GLY A 46 -10.28 1.07 -17.61
C GLY A 46 -9.08 0.12 -17.45
N VAL A 47 -8.61 -0.47 -18.56
CA VAL A 47 -7.42 -1.33 -18.56
C VAL A 47 -6.14 -0.51 -18.34
N THR A 48 -5.98 0.65 -18.99
CA THR A 48 -4.79 1.50 -18.78
C THR A 48 -4.69 1.98 -17.33
N PHE A 49 -5.79 2.45 -16.74
CA PHE A 49 -5.81 2.86 -15.32
C PHE A 49 -5.51 1.68 -14.38
N ALA A 50 -6.11 0.51 -14.64
CA ALA A 50 -5.85 -0.69 -13.84
C ALA A 50 -4.38 -1.11 -13.90
N MET A 51 -3.78 -1.13 -15.10
CA MET A 51 -2.39 -1.54 -15.31
C MET A 51 -1.40 -0.51 -14.73
N PHE A 52 -1.66 0.78 -14.92
CA PHE A 52 -0.84 1.84 -14.33
C PHE A 52 -0.88 1.80 -12.80
N HIS A 53 -2.08 1.69 -12.21
CA HIS A 53 -2.23 1.57 -10.76
C HIS A 53 -1.60 0.26 -10.24
N MET A 54 -1.71 -0.84 -10.99
CA MET A 54 -1.09 -2.13 -10.61
C MET A 54 0.43 -2.04 -10.55
N PHE A 55 1.06 -1.43 -11.55
CA PHE A 55 2.52 -1.28 -11.60
C PHE A 55 3.05 -0.41 -10.45
N THR A 56 2.44 0.75 -10.25
CA THR A 56 2.84 1.68 -9.18
C THR A 56 2.58 1.08 -7.80
N HIS A 57 1.42 0.43 -7.61
CA HIS A 57 1.09 -0.32 -6.40
C HIS A 57 2.11 -1.40 -6.06
N ALA A 58 2.54 -2.21 -7.04
CA ALA A 58 3.52 -3.27 -6.80
C ALA A 58 4.85 -2.70 -6.27
N TYR A 59 5.30 -1.58 -6.83
CA TYR A 59 6.52 -0.90 -6.39
C TYR A 59 6.38 -0.36 -4.95
N PHE A 60 5.28 0.34 -4.65
CA PHE A 60 5.05 0.89 -3.31
C PHE A 60 4.92 -0.21 -2.26
N LYS A 61 4.26 -1.32 -2.61
CA LYS A 61 4.16 -2.49 -1.75
C LYS A 61 5.52 -3.13 -1.49
N ALA A 62 6.37 -3.28 -2.51
CA ALA A 62 7.71 -3.83 -2.34
C ALA A 62 8.52 -2.99 -1.33
N VAL A 63 8.48 -1.66 -1.44
CA VAL A 63 9.18 -0.76 -0.50
C VAL A 63 8.60 -0.87 0.92
N LEU A 64 7.27 -0.93 1.06
CA LEU A 64 6.61 -1.03 2.37
C LEU A 64 6.88 -2.38 3.06
N PHE A 65 6.85 -3.49 2.33
CA PHE A 65 7.16 -4.81 2.89
C PHE A 65 8.65 -4.96 3.23
N LEU A 66 9.55 -4.42 2.40
CA LEU A 66 10.98 -4.43 2.70
C LEU A 66 11.31 -3.58 3.93
N SER A 67 10.72 -2.38 4.02
CA SER A 67 10.90 -1.49 5.17
C SER A 67 10.28 -2.10 6.45
N ALA A 68 9.10 -2.73 6.36
CA ALA A 68 8.52 -3.47 7.48
C ALA A 68 9.38 -4.67 7.90
N GLY A 69 9.99 -5.38 6.95
CA GLY A 69 11.02 -6.40 7.17
C GLY A 69 12.17 -5.90 8.03
N SER A 70 12.75 -4.76 7.64
CA SER A 70 13.82 -4.10 8.38
C SER A 70 13.39 -3.68 9.79
N VAL A 71 12.17 -3.15 9.96
CA VAL A 71 11.64 -2.79 11.28
C VAL A 71 11.49 -4.02 12.18
N MET A 72 10.87 -5.10 11.70
CA MET A 72 10.69 -6.31 12.51
C MET A 72 12.03 -6.92 12.91
N HIS A 73 13.00 -6.96 12.00
CA HIS A 73 14.33 -7.49 12.29
C HIS A 73 15.02 -6.68 13.40
N ALA A 74 14.96 -5.35 13.33
CA ALA A 74 15.50 -4.47 14.36
C ALA A 74 14.77 -4.56 15.70
N MET A 75 13.50 -4.98 15.70
CA MET A 75 12.68 -5.17 16.90
C MET A 75 12.72 -6.61 17.43
N GLY A 76 13.60 -7.48 16.91
CA GLY A 76 13.71 -8.87 17.35
C GLY A 76 12.52 -9.75 16.96
N ASP A 77 12.05 -9.61 15.72
CA ASP A 77 10.89 -10.30 15.15
C ASP A 77 9.54 -10.00 15.82
N VAL A 78 9.47 -8.94 16.63
CA VAL A 78 8.21 -8.41 17.15
C VAL A 78 7.40 -7.81 16.00
N ILE A 79 6.16 -8.28 15.85
CA ILE A 79 5.24 -7.90 14.76
C ILE A 79 4.18 -6.88 15.25
N ASP A 80 3.98 -6.79 16.56
CA ASP A 80 2.98 -5.94 17.21
C ASP A 80 3.44 -4.48 17.30
N MET A 81 2.74 -3.60 16.59
CA MET A 81 3.04 -2.18 16.46
C MET A 81 2.91 -1.40 17.78
N ARG A 82 2.23 -1.94 18.80
CA ARG A 82 2.11 -1.31 20.12
C ARG A 82 3.43 -1.26 20.87
N HIS A 83 4.37 -2.13 20.51
CA HIS A 83 5.72 -2.19 21.08
C HIS A 83 6.71 -1.33 20.29
N PHE A 84 6.28 -0.71 19.18
CA PHE A 84 7.13 0.14 18.37
C PHE A 84 7.08 1.57 18.90
N SER A 85 8.19 2.08 19.42
CA SER A 85 8.32 3.49 19.79
C SER A 85 9.70 4.04 19.43
N GLY A 86 9.79 5.33 19.07
CA GLY A 86 11.07 5.96 18.81
C GLY A 86 11.81 5.53 17.53
N LEU A 87 11.17 4.73 16.65
CA LEU A 87 11.80 4.15 15.45
C LEU A 87 12.43 5.19 14.50
N LYS A 88 11.94 6.44 14.47
CA LYS A 88 12.53 7.51 13.66
C LYS A 88 14.00 7.81 14.03
N LYS A 89 14.37 7.68 15.31
CA LYS A 89 15.74 7.91 15.78
C LYS A 89 16.63 6.68 15.56
N SER A 90 16.08 5.48 15.76
CA SER A 90 16.85 4.22 15.66
C SER A 90 17.01 3.74 14.21
N LEU A 91 16.03 3.98 13.35
CA LEU A 91 16.00 3.53 11.94
C LEU A 91 15.59 4.68 11.00
N PRO A 92 16.40 5.74 10.88
CA PRO A 92 16.03 6.93 10.11
C PRO A 92 15.82 6.62 8.62
N ILE A 93 16.62 5.73 8.03
CA ILE A 93 16.49 5.32 6.61
C ILE A 93 15.22 4.51 6.41
N THR A 94 14.97 3.48 7.23
CA THR A 94 13.76 2.66 7.14
C THR A 94 12.51 3.50 7.37
N HIS A 95 12.57 4.49 8.26
CA HIS A 95 11.46 5.41 8.51
C HIS A 95 11.17 6.28 7.28
N THR A 96 12.17 6.87 6.63
CA THR A 96 11.94 7.70 5.44
C THR A 96 11.47 6.88 4.24
N THR A 97 12.02 5.68 4.01
CA THR A 97 11.55 4.80 2.92
C THR A 97 10.14 4.30 3.17
N PHE A 98 9.79 3.94 4.41
CA PHE A 98 8.44 3.54 4.78
C PHE A 98 7.44 4.70 4.61
N LEU A 99 7.83 5.91 5.01
CA LEU A 99 7.00 7.11 4.86
C LEU A 99 6.77 7.45 3.38
N CYS A 100 7.82 7.44 2.56
CA CYS A 100 7.70 7.67 1.12
C CYS A 100 6.80 6.61 0.46
N GLY A 101 6.97 5.33 0.80
CA GLY A 101 6.10 4.26 0.31
C GLY A 101 4.64 4.42 0.74
N ALA A 102 4.39 4.87 1.99
CA ALA A 102 3.05 5.09 2.52
C ALA A 102 2.37 6.30 1.86
N LEU A 103 3.10 7.41 1.66
CA LEU A 103 2.60 8.60 0.97
C LEU A 103 2.29 8.32 -0.50
N ALA A 104 3.12 7.51 -1.16
CA ALA A 104 2.86 7.09 -2.53
C ALA A 104 1.60 6.21 -2.63
N LEU A 105 1.38 5.33 -1.64
CA LEU A 105 0.19 4.49 -1.57
C LEU A 105 -1.09 5.29 -1.27
N ALA A 106 -0.97 6.36 -0.49
CA ALA A 106 -2.08 7.27 -0.16
C ALA A 106 -2.46 8.23 -1.31
N GLY A 107 -1.69 8.28 -2.40
CA GLY A 107 -1.98 9.15 -3.56
C GLY A 107 -1.67 10.62 -3.31
N PHE A 108 -0.61 10.92 -2.53
CA PHE A 108 -0.22 12.31 -2.27
C PHE A 108 0.14 13.04 -3.59
N PRO A 109 -0.37 14.27 -3.81
CA PRO A 109 -0.10 15.01 -5.04
C PRO A 109 1.42 15.19 -5.18
N LEU A 110 1.97 14.84 -6.34
CA LEU A 110 3.41 14.71 -6.70
C LEU A 110 4.03 13.30 -6.62
N LEU A 111 3.34 12.29 -6.07
CA LEU A 111 3.79 10.89 -6.12
C LEU A 111 2.95 10.08 -7.11
N SER A 112 3.51 8.99 -7.64
CA SER A 112 2.88 8.21 -8.73
C SER A 112 1.58 7.47 -8.36
N GLY A 113 1.02 7.73 -7.18
CA GLY A 113 -0.30 7.26 -6.75
C GLY A 113 -1.45 8.25 -6.97
N PHE A 114 -1.17 9.48 -7.44
CA PHE A 114 -2.16 10.45 -7.93
C PHE A 114 -2.44 10.19 -9.42
#